data_AF-A0A1E1KPU0-F1
#
_entry.id   AF-A0A1E1KPU0-F1
#
_cell.length_a   1.000
_cell.length_b   1.000
_cell.length_c   1.000
_cell.angle_alpha   90.00
_cell.angle_beta   90.00
_cell.angle_gamma   90.00
#
_symmetry.space_group_name_H-M   'P 1'
#
loop_
_entity.id
_entity.type
_entity.pdbx_description
1 polymer ?
#
loop_
_entity_poly.entity_id
_entity_poly.type
_entity_poly.pdbx_seq_one_letter_code
_entity_poly.pdbx_strand_id
1 'polypeptide(L)'
;MSGLDPQDSPLLIPDELPSADNITFLDTSFFTKHRERLPTPAEIREAAGFEGKIWRPPPVSFPSLNLIVKFGRKVYGWCRDGEKTLIYMQLIEGATLEHEWPAMIVEEKYEICTQLHGMLHELRQLRQDPSDRFIGTINRQCAQDVIFQEKKFEVFSDVTSFHDWYSGVVSHI
;
A
#
# COMPACT_ATOMS: atom_id res chain seq x y z
N MET A 1 -21.84 2.15 21.48
CA MET A 1 -20.75 2.28 20.49
C MET A 1 -20.33 3.73 20.49
N SER A 2 -19.31 4.04 21.28
CA SER A 2 -18.73 5.38 21.40
C SER A 2 -17.91 5.67 20.14
N GLY A 3 -18.42 6.55 19.27
CA GLY A 3 -17.63 7.10 18.19
C GLY A 3 -16.48 7.92 18.80
N LEU A 4 -15.27 7.72 18.30
CA LEU A 4 -14.13 8.58 18.63
C LEU A 4 -14.51 10.02 18.26
N ASP A 5 -14.22 10.96 19.16
CA ASP A 5 -14.41 12.39 18.94
C ASP A 5 -13.59 12.80 17.69
N PRO A 6 -14.10 13.61 16.74
CA PRO A 6 -13.35 14.02 15.55
C PRO A 6 -11.95 14.63 15.81
N GLN A 7 -11.68 15.07 17.05
CA GLN A 7 -10.38 15.55 17.51
C GLN A 7 -9.37 14.42 17.82
N ASP A 8 -9.81 13.19 18.06
CA ASP A 8 -8.96 12.04 18.44
C ASP A 8 -8.56 11.14 17.25
N SER A 9 -8.95 11.51 16.04
CA SER A 9 -8.59 10.76 14.84
C SER A 9 -7.08 10.85 14.56
N PRO A 10 -6.39 9.74 14.27
CA PRO A 10 -4.95 9.76 14.03
C PRO A 10 -4.61 10.63 12.81
N LEU A 11 -3.65 11.54 13.01
CA LEU A 11 -3.10 12.36 11.95
C LEU A 11 -2.06 11.57 11.16
N LEU A 12 -2.16 11.66 9.83
CA LEU A 12 -1.15 11.14 8.92
C LEU A 12 -0.24 12.31 8.51
N ILE A 13 0.95 12.36 9.11
CA ILE A 13 1.95 13.40 8.84
C ILE A 13 3.00 12.79 7.90
N PRO A 14 3.07 13.21 6.62
CA PRO A 14 4.01 12.64 5.66
C PRO A 14 5.48 12.74 6.09
N ASP A 15 5.85 13.80 6.80
CA ASP A 15 7.22 14.05 7.26
C ASP A 15 7.67 13.08 8.35
N GLU A 16 6.73 12.44 9.04
CA GLU A 16 7.04 11.36 10.01
C GLU A 16 7.25 10.01 9.33
N LEU A 17 6.99 9.92 8.03
CA LEU A 17 7.24 8.71 7.28
C LEU A 17 8.72 8.59 6.92
N PRO A 18 9.29 7.37 7.01
CA PRO A 18 10.67 7.19 6.61
C PRO A 18 10.83 7.44 5.10
N SER A 19 11.83 8.23 4.71
CA SER A 19 11.98 8.79 3.35
C SER A 19 13.17 8.29 2.56
N ALA A 20 14.08 7.52 3.17
CA ALA A 20 15.27 7.01 2.49
C ALA A 20 14.92 5.96 1.42
N ASP A 21 15.73 5.91 0.35
CA ASP A 21 15.58 4.95 -0.76
C ASP A 21 15.66 3.49 -0.31
N ASN A 22 16.41 3.24 0.76
CA ASN A 22 16.59 1.93 1.36
C ASN A 22 16.46 2.04 2.87
N ILE A 23 15.55 1.26 3.46
CA ILE A 23 15.32 1.25 4.90
C ILE A 23 15.17 -0.18 5.37
N THR A 24 15.78 -0.47 6.51
CA THR A 24 15.63 -1.75 7.21
C THR A 24 15.23 -1.47 8.65
N PHE A 25 14.11 -2.06 9.09
CA PHE A 25 13.63 -1.95 10.46
C PHE A 25 14.22 -3.11 11.28
N LEU A 26 15.44 -2.90 11.79
CA LEU A 26 16.23 -3.91 12.51
C LEU A 26 15.60 -4.33 13.85
N ASP A 27 14.68 -3.54 14.38
CA ASP A 27 13.89 -3.79 15.58
C ASP A 27 12.71 -4.76 15.35
N THR A 28 12.44 -5.14 14.10
CA THR A 28 11.31 -6.03 13.78
C THR A 28 11.54 -7.47 14.23
N SER A 29 10.42 -8.19 14.41
CA SER A 29 10.41 -9.61 14.77
C SER A 29 11.17 -10.52 13.80
N PHE A 30 11.42 -10.06 12.58
CA PHE A 30 12.23 -10.76 11.58
C PHE A 30 13.70 -10.87 12.00
N PHE A 31 14.31 -9.75 12.43
CA PHE A 31 15.74 -9.70 12.78
C PHE A 31 16.02 -10.23 14.19
N THR A 32 15.06 -10.08 15.11
CA THR A 32 15.19 -10.61 16.48
C THR A 32 15.13 -12.14 16.55
N LYS A 33 14.65 -12.82 15.49
CA LYS A 33 14.59 -14.30 15.38
C LYS A 33 15.78 -14.93 14.63
N HIS A 34 16.97 -14.34 14.74
CA HIS A 34 18.24 -14.83 14.16
C HIS A 34 18.32 -14.80 12.61
N ARG A 35 17.81 -13.76 11.96
CA ARG A 35 18.02 -13.54 10.51
C ARG A 35 18.90 -12.32 10.27
N GLU A 36 20.02 -12.53 9.58
CA GLU A 36 21.07 -11.51 9.45
C GLU A 36 20.79 -10.47 8.36
N ARG A 37 20.03 -10.83 7.32
CA ARG A 37 19.73 -9.94 6.20
C ARG A 37 18.44 -10.29 5.46
N LEU A 38 17.88 -9.29 4.80
CA LEU A 38 16.83 -9.46 3.79
C LEU A 38 17.44 -10.04 2.50
N PRO A 39 16.67 -10.75 1.67
CA PRO A 39 17.08 -11.11 0.31
C PRO A 39 17.49 -9.87 -0.49
N THR A 40 18.47 -10.02 -1.37
CA THR A 40 18.88 -8.97 -2.30
C THR A 40 17.90 -8.88 -3.47
N PRO A 41 17.85 -7.73 -4.19
CA PRO A 41 17.08 -7.61 -5.41
C PRO A 41 17.39 -8.68 -6.45
N ALA A 42 18.65 -9.12 -6.55
CA ALA A 42 19.06 -10.20 -7.45
C ALA A 42 18.45 -11.56 -7.07
N GLU A 43 18.51 -11.94 -5.79
CA GLU A 43 17.87 -13.15 -5.26
C GLU A 43 16.34 -13.13 -5.47
N ILE A 44 15.71 -11.96 -5.35
CA ILE A 44 14.27 -11.79 -5.62
C ILE A 44 13.96 -11.94 -7.11
N ARG A 45 14.77 -11.35 -8.00
CA ARG A 45 14.58 -11.46 -9.45
C ARG A 45 14.72 -12.91 -9.93
N GLU A 46 15.71 -13.63 -9.40
CA GLU A 46 15.89 -15.06 -9.67
C GLU A 46 14.68 -15.88 -9.20
N ALA A 47 14.22 -15.65 -7.95
CA ALA A 47 13.06 -16.34 -7.40
C ALA A 47 11.73 -15.97 -8.08
N ALA A 48 11.62 -14.76 -8.64
CA ALA A 48 10.43 -14.32 -9.38
C ALA A 48 10.30 -15.00 -10.75
N GLY A 49 11.41 -15.37 -11.40
CA GLY A 49 11.39 -16.04 -12.70
C GLY A 49 10.85 -15.21 -13.88
N PHE A 50 10.73 -13.88 -13.76
CA PHE A 50 10.19 -13.01 -14.81
C PHE A 50 11.11 -11.82 -15.12
N GLU A 51 11.51 -11.68 -16.39
CA GLU A 51 12.36 -10.56 -16.89
C GLU A 51 11.56 -9.38 -17.49
N GLY A 52 10.22 -9.43 -17.47
CA GLY A 52 9.36 -8.46 -18.15
C GLY A 52 8.91 -7.22 -17.33
N LYS A 53 8.38 -6.21 -18.03
CA LYS A 53 7.62 -5.08 -17.46
C LYS A 53 6.19 -5.51 -17.10
N ILE A 54 6.03 -6.40 -16.13
CA ILE A 54 4.70 -6.68 -15.57
C ILE A 54 4.36 -5.55 -14.59
N TRP A 55 3.25 -4.86 -14.82
CA TRP A 55 2.83 -3.70 -14.02
C TRP A 55 2.49 -4.05 -12.56
N ARG A 56 2.31 -5.35 -12.25
CA ARG A 56 2.15 -5.90 -10.90
C ARG A 56 2.69 -7.34 -10.86
N PRO A 57 3.98 -7.55 -10.57
CA PRO A 57 4.50 -8.91 -10.51
C PRO A 57 3.84 -9.70 -9.38
N PRO A 58 3.64 -11.02 -9.53
CA PRO A 58 3.15 -11.84 -8.44
C PRO A 58 4.08 -11.73 -7.22
N PRO A 59 3.55 -11.73 -5.99
CA PRO A 59 4.37 -11.80 -4.78
C PRO A 59 5.36 -12.96 -4.82
N VAL A 60 6.59 -12.72 -4.39
CA VAL A 60 7.62 -13.77 -4.28
C VAL A 60 7.66 -14.27 -2.86
N SER A 61 7.47 -15.57 -2.65
CA SER A 61 7.58 -16.19 -1.33
C SER A 61 8.98 -16.77 -1.10
N PHE A 62 9.49 -16.59 0.11
CA PHE A 62 10.69 -17.24 0.62
C PHE A 62 10.30 -18.02 1.88
N PRO A 63 9.77 -19.26 1.75
CA PRO A 63 9.31 -20.04 2.89
C PRO A 63 10.38 -20.31 3.94
N SER A 64 11.63 -20.59 3.51
CA SER A 64 12.79 -20.73 4.41
C SER A 64 13.08 -19.47 5.23
N LEU A 65 12.64 -18.31 4.73
CA LEU A 65 12.77 -17.02 5.37
C LEU A 65 11.52 -16.57 6.13
N ASN A 66 10.42 -17.31 6.06
CA ASN A 66 9.09 -16.88 6.49
C ASN A 66 8.75 -15.45 5.97
N LEU A 67 9.14 -15.19 4.73
CA LEU A 67 9.13 -13.87 4.14
C LEU A 67 8.35 -13.89 2.82
N ILE A 68 7.54 -12.87 2.60
CA ILE A 68 6.96 -12.59 1.30
C ILE A 68 7.44 -11.22 0.85
N VAL A 69 7.87 -11.14 -0.39
CA VAL A 69 8.25 -9.88 -1.03
C VAL A 69 7.10 -9.49 -1.93
N LYS A 70 6.44 -8.39 -1.59
CA LYS A 70 5.40 -7.79 -2.44
C LYS A 70 5.91 -6.48 -3.02
N PHE A 71 5.21 -6.04 -4.05
CA PHE A 71 5.32 -4.71 -4.60
C PHE A 71 4.18 -3.86 -3.99
N GLY A 72 4.32 -3.44 -2.72
CA GLY A 72 3.30 -2.65 -1.98
C GLY A 72 3.35 -2.78 -0.44
N ARG A 73 2.80 -1.80 0.32
CA ARG A 73 3.13 -1.49 1.73
C ARG A 73 2.55 -2.42 2.84
N LYS A 74 3.46 -3.08 3.57
CA LYS A 74 3.60 -3.28 5.04
C LYS A 74 5.00 -3.91 5.22
N VAL A 75 5.86 -3.42 6.12
CA VAL A 75 7.29 -3.42 5.73
C VAL A 75 8.27 -3.74 6.86
N TYR A 76 9.07 -4.80 6.71
CA TYR A 76 10.33 -5.05 7.45
C TYR A 76 11.50 -4.22 6.90
N GLY A 77 11.38 -3.79 5.65
CA GLY A 77 12.29 -2.87 4.98
C GLY A 77 11.87 -2.70 3.52
N TRP A 78 12.42 -1.71 2.84
CA TRP A 78 12.30 -1.61 1.39
C TRP A 78 13.64 -1.26 0.79
N CYS A 79 13.81 -1.61 -0.48
CA CYS A 79 14.95 -1.17 -1.26
C CYS A 79 14.54 -0.82 -2.69
N ARG A 80 15.28 0.11 -3.28
CA ARG A 80 15.10 0.53 -4.67
C ARG A 80 16.05 -0.27 -5.59
N ASP A 81 15.50 -0.93 -6.60
CA ASP A 81 16.25 -1.61 -7.67
C ASP A 81 15.86 -0.98 -9.02
N GLY A 82 16.65 0.01 -9.46
CA GLY A 82 16.31 0.87 -10.60
C GLY A 82 14.99 1.61 -10.39
N GLU A 83 14.03 1.42 -11.29
CA GLU A 83 12.69 2.04 -11.23
C GLU A 83 11.70 1.28 -10.31
N LYS A 84 12.13 0.19 -9.65
CA LYS A 84 11.26 -0.66 -8.85
C LYS A 84 11.57 -0.51 -7.36
N THR A 85 10.52 -0.38 -6.55
CA THR A 85 10.62 -0.48 -5.08
C THR A 85 10.19 -1.87 -4.63
N LEU A 86 11.10 -2.59 -3.98
CA LEU A 86 10.86 -3.90 -3.37
C LEU A 86 10.47 -3.71 -1.91
N ILE A 87 9.37 -4.34 -1.49
CA ILE A 87 8.86 -4.23 -0.12
C ILE A 87 8.89 -5.60 0.56
N TYR A 88 9.67 -5.68 1.64
CA TYR A 88 9.85 -6.89 2.42
C TYR A 88 8.79 -6.95 3.51
N MET A 89 8.01 -8.03 3.60
CA MET A 89 6.95 -8.15 4.60
C MET A 89 6.83 -9.56 5.17
N GLN A 90 6.15 -9.69 6.32
CA GLN A 90 5.87 -11.00 6.89
C GLN A 90 5.06 -11.84 5.91
N LEU A 91 5.48 -13.08 5.67
CA LEU A 91 4.61 -14.05 5.02
C LEU A 91 3.43 -14.32 5.96
N ILE A 92 2.24 -13.92 5.51
CA ILE A 92 1.00 -14.25 6.22
C ILE A 92 0.61 -15.65 5.76
N GLU A 93 0.65 -16.61 6.68
CA GLU A 93 0.15 -17.96 6.45
C GLU A 93 -1.37 -17.91 6.25
N GLY A 94 -1.85 -18.38 5.10
CA GLY A 94 -3.27 -18.40 4.76
C GLY A 94 -3.52 -18.50 3.26
N ALA A 95 -4.72 -18.93 2.90
CA ALA A 95 -5.20 -18.90 1.52
C ALA A 95 -5.59 -17.46 1.12
N THR A 96 -5.45 -17.12 -0.16
CA THR A 96 -5.88 -15.82 -0.65
C THR A 96 -7.40 -15.76 -0.73
N LEU A 97 -7.97 -14.57 -0.51
CA LEU A 97 -9.41 -14.38 -0.66
C LEU A 97 -9.86 -14.71 -2.09
N GLU A 98 -9.06 -14.37 -3.10
CA GLU A 98 -9.34 -14.71 -4.51
C GLU A 98 -9.53 -16.22 -4.73
N HIS A 99 -8.70 -17.05 -4.08
CA HIS A 99 -8.77 -18.50 -4.21
C HIS A 99 -10.02 -19.09 -3.52
N GLU A 100 -10.31 -18.63 -2.31
CA GLU A 100 -11.36 -19.20 -1.46
C GLU A 100 -12.76 -18.63 -1.75
N TRP A 101 -12.85 -17.38 -2.25
CA TRP A 101 -14.13 -16.67 -2.44
C TRP A 101 -15.19 -17.43 -3.26
N PRO A 102 -14.86 -18.16 -4.34
CA PRO A 102 -15.86 -18.91 -5.08
C PRO A 102 -16.52 -20.03 -4.27
N ALA A 103 -15.77 -20.66 -3.35
CA ALA A 103 -16.23 -21.80 -2.55
C ALA A 103 -16.95 -21.39 -1.26
N MET A 104 -16.76 -20.14 -0.80
CA MET A 104 -17.37 -19.62 0.42
C MET A 104 -18.90 -19.49 0.32
N ILE A 105 -19.58 -19.82 1.42
CA ILE A 105 -21.02 -19.62 1.58
C ILE A 105 -21.35 -18.13 1.78
N VAL A 106 -22.63 -17.78 1.71
CA VAL A 106 -23.08 -16.37 1.77
C VAL A 106 -22.77 -15.75 3.13
N GLU A 107 -22.92 -16.53 4.19
CA GLU A 107 -22.66 -16.13 5.58
C GLU A 107 -21.18 -15.76 5.78
N GLU A 108 -20.25 -16.60 5.30
CA GLU A 108 -18.81 -16.34 5.35
C GLU A 108 -18.43 -15.07 4.56
N LYS A 109 -19.00 -14.90 3.37
CA LYS A 109 -18.80 -13.68 2.56
C LYS A 109 -19.30 -12.44 3.28
N TYR A 110 -20.44 -12.53 3.95
CA TYR A 110 -21.01 -11.43 4.73
C TYR A 110 -20.10 -11.05 5.91
N GLU A 111 -19.57 -12.03 6.64
CA GLU A 111 -18.62 -11.79 7.72
C GLU A 111 -17.34 -11.12 7.22
N ILE A 112 -16.79 -11.57 6.08
CA ILE A 112 -15.62 -10.94 5.47
C ILE A 112 -15.91 -9.49 5.07
N CYS A 113 -17.04 -9.24 4.42
CA CYS A 113 -17.48 -7.88 4.09
C CYS A 113 -17.62 -7.00 5.34
N THR A 114 -18.08 -7.56 6.46
CA THR A 114 -18.23 -6.85 7.73
C THR A 114 -16.87 -6.47 8.32
N GLN A 115 -15.92 -7.40 8.31
CA GLN A 115 -14.54 -7.15 8.76
C GLN A 115 -13.85 -6.11 7.88
N LEU A 116 -13.96 -6.23 6.55
CA LEU A 116 -13.41 -5.26 5.60
C LEU A 116 -14.03 -3.89 5.79
N HIS A 117 -15.34 -3.82 6.05
CA HIS A 117 -16.02 -2.56 6.34
C HIS A 117 -15.45 -1.89 7.59
N GLY A 118 -15.24 -2.64 8.68
CA GLY A 118 -14.61 -2.13 9.89
C GLY A 118 -13.20 -1.60 9.63
N MET A 119 -12.37 -2.35 8.90
CA MET A 119 -11.02 -1.90 8.53
C MET A 119 -11.04 -0.63 7.68
N LEU A 120 -11.93 -0.57 6.67
CA LEU A 120 -12.10 0.60 5.82
C LEU A 120 -12.63 1.80 6.60
N HIS A 121 -13.50 1.57 7.58
CA HIS A 121 -14.01 2.61 8.47
C HIS A 121 -12.87 3.28 9.23
N GLU A 122 -12.00 2.50 9.88
CA GLU A 122 -10.83 3.02 10.59
C GLU A 122 -9.88 3.76 9.65
N LEU A 123 -9.60 3.21 8.47
CA LEU A 123 -8.76 3.86 7.47
C LEU A 123 -9.35 5.20 7.00
N ARG A 124 -10.68 5.33 6.92
CA ARG A 124 -11.37 6.58 6.56
C ARG A 124 -11.33 7.62 7.67
N GLN A 125 -11.04 7.24 8.91
CA GLN A 125 -10.84 8.18 10.01
C GLN A 125 -9.45 8.84 9.97
N LEU A 126 -8.49 8.32 9.18
CA LEU A 126 -7.19 8.97 9.04
C LEU A 126 -7.34 10.36 8.44
N ARG A 127 -6.79 11.38 9.10
CA ARG A 127 -6.86 12.78 8.67
C ARG A 127 -5.49 13.26 8.23
N GLN A 128 -5.43 14.03 7.15
CA GLN A 128 -4.27 14.87 6.87
C GLN A 128 -4.22 16.01 7.90
N ASP A 129 -3.03 16.57 8.10
CA ASP A 129 -2.86 17.80 8.88
C ASP A 129 -3.84 18.87 8.37
N PRO A 130 -4.71 19.43 9.24
CA PRO A 130 -5.62 20.52 8.88
C PRO A 130 -4.93 21.73 8.23
N SER A 131 -3.67 21.99 8.57
CA SER A 131 -2.85 23.07 8.02
C SER A 131 -2.22 22.73 6.67
N ASP A 132 -2.28 21.46 6.25
CA ASP A 132 -1.64 20.97 5.04
C ASP A 132 -2.53 19.96 4.28
N ARG A 133 -3.71 20.41 3.88
CA ARG A 133 -4.65 19.57 3.14
C ARG A 133 -4.40 19.64 1.64
N PHE A 134 -4.37 18.47 1.02
CA PHE A 134 -4.25 18.36 -0.41
C PHE A 134 -4.83 17.05 -0.97
N ILE A 135 -5.13 17.03 -2.27
CA ILE A 135 -5.57 15.84 -3.02
C ILE A 135 -4.43 15.46 -3.97
N GLY A 136 -3.75 14.36 -3.62
CA GLY A 136 -2.59 13.84 -4.33
C GLY A 136 -2.01 12.62 -3.61
N THR A 137 -0.86 12.14 -4.08
CA THR A 137 -0.09 11.14 -3.32
C THR A 137 0.51 11.75 -2.07
N ILE A 138 0.82 10.91 -1.08
CA ILE A 138 1.37 11.33 0.22
C ILE A 138 2.67 12.17 0.12
N ASN A 139 3.40 12.06 -0.99
CA ASN A 139 4.62 12.83 -1.27
C ASN A 139 4.34 14.14 -2.02
N ARG A 140 3.10 14.64 -2.00
CA ARG A 140 2.65 15.82 -2.75
C ARG A 140 2.92 15.72 -4.26
N GLN A 141 2.68 14.54 -4.85
CA GLN A 141 2.72 14.35 -6.30
C GLN A 141 1.33 14.03 -6.83
N CYS A 142 1.16 14.12 -8.16
CA CYS A 142 -0.08 13.73 -8.83
C CYS A 142 -0.53 12.32 -8.43
N ALA A 143 -1.83 12.09 -8.30
CA ALA A 143 -2.31 10.75 -7.95
C ALA A 143 -1.97 9.75 -9.07
N GLN A 144 -1.36 8.64 -8.71
CA GLN A 144 -0.88 7.62 -9.65
C GLN A 144 -1.86 6.44 -9.80
N ASP A 145 -3.14 6.66 -9.49
CA ASP A 145 -4.17 5.62 -9.60
C ASP A 145 -4.34 5.16 -11.07
N VAL A 146 -4.84 3.95 -11.27
CA VAL A 146 -5.12 3.39 -12.61
C VAL A 146 -6.05 4.32 -13.41
N ILE A 147 -6.96 5.01 -12.73
CA ILE A 147 -7.90 5.97 -13.32
C ILE A 147 -7.16 7.19 -13.93
N PHE A 148 -5.95 7.48 -13.46
CA PHE A 148 -5.17 8.68 -13.82
C PHE A 148 -3.95 8.39 -14.70
N GLN A 149 -3.76 7.14 -15.14
CA GLN A 149 -2.54 6.69 -15.84
C GLN A 149 -2.10 7.54 -17.04
N GLU A 150 -3.04 8.22 -17.71
CA GLU A 150 -2.76 9.02 -18.90
C GLU A 150 -2.79 10.55 -18.64
N LYS A 151 -3.15 10.98 -17.43
CA LYS A 151 -3.40 12.39 -17.14
C LYS A 151 -2.48 12.89 -16.04
N LYS A 152 -1.54 13.76 -16.43
CA LYS A 152 -0.74 14.53 -15.47
C LYS A 152 -1.57 15.72 -14.98
N PHE A 153 -1.74 15.80 -13.68
CA PHE A 153 -2.35 16.95 -13.01
C PHE A 153 -1.52 17.31 -11.78
N GLU A 154 -1.53 18.58 -11.40
CA GLU A 154 -0.88 19.03 -10.18
C GLU A 154 -1.71 18.64 -8.95
N VAL A 155 -1.10 18.67 -7.78
CA VAL A 155 -1.82 18.42 -6.53
C VAL A 155 -2.92 19.47 -6.35
N PHE A 156 -4.12 19.07 -5.95
CA PHE A 156 -5.21 20.01 -5.68
C PHE A 156 -5.23 20.42 -4.21
N SER A 157 -5.47 21.69 -3.92
CA SER A 157 -5.63 22.21 -2.56
C SER A 157 -6.97 21.83 -1.93
N ASP A 158 -7.97 21.51 -2.75
CA ASP A 158 -9.34 21.32 -2.32
C ASP A 158 -10.15 20.45 -3.30
N VAL A 159 -11.32 20.01 -2.84
CA VAL A 159 -12.21 19.10 -3.57
C VAL A 159 -12.87 19.78 -4.77
N THR A 160 -13.11 21.09 -4.71
CA THR A 160 -13.76 21.83 -5.79
C THR A 160 -12.84 21.91 -7.00
N SER A 161 -11.58 22.32 -6.80
CA SER A 161 -10.58 22.38 -7.88
C SER A 161 -10.32 21.01 -8.53
N PHE A 162 -10.36 19.93 -7.74
CA PHE A 162 -10.32 18.57 -8.27
C PHE A 162 -11.54 18.24 -9.15
N HIS A 163 -12.77 18.53 -8.69
CA HIS A 163 -13.98 18.23 -9.44
C HIS A 163 -14.13 19.07 -10.72
N ASP A 164 -13.75 20.36 -10.66
CA ASP A 164 -13.74 21.23 -11.83
C ASP A 164 -12.79 20.68 -12.91
N TRP A 165 -11.58 20.27 -12.50
CA TRP A 165 -10.65 19.58 -13.40
C TRP A 165 -11.24 18.27 -13.94
N TYR A 166 -11.74 17.40 -13.06
CA TYR A 166 -12.23 16.07 -13.44
C TYR A 166 -13.43 16.16 -14.41
N SER A 167 -14.34 17.11 -14.20
CA SER A 167 -15.49 17.33 -15.09
C SER A 167 -15.06 17.80 -16.48
N GLY A 168 -14.10 18.73 -16.59
CA GLY A 168 -13.52 19.15 -17.87
C GLY A 168 -12.76 18.03 -18.58
N VAL A 169 -12.15 17.14 -17.82
CA VAL A 169 -11.40 15.97 -18.28
C VAL A 169 -12.29 14.86 -18.86
N VAL A 170 -13.51 14.70 -18.35
CA VAL A 170 -14.52 13.76 -18.85
C VAL A 170 -15.30 14.32 -20.04
N SER A 171 -15.38 15.66 -20.15
CA SER A 171 -16.05 16.35 -21.26
C SER A 171 -15.33 16.27 -22.63
N HIS A 172 -14.15 15.67 -22.68
CA HIS A 172 -13.32 15.49 -23.88
C HIS A 172 -13.07 14.02 -24.25
N ILE A 173 -13.86 13.10 -23.69
CA ILE A 173 -13.97 11.68 -24.11
C ILE A 173 -15.30 11.52 -24.82
#